data_AF-E0J0B8-F1
#
_entry.id   AF-E0J0B8-F1
#
_cell.length_a   1.000
_cell.length_b   1.000
_cell.length_c   1.000
_cell.angle_alpha   90.00
_cell.angle_beta   90.00
_cell.angle_gamma   90.00
#
_symmetry.space_group_name_H-M   'P 1'
#
loop_
_entity.id
_entity.type
_entity.pdbx_description
1 polymer ?
#
loop_
_entity_poly.entity_id
_entity_poly.type
_entity_poly.pdbx_seq_one_letter_code
_entity_poly.pdbx_strand_id
1 'polypeptide(L)'
;MKQPKVPVKMLTTLTILMVFLCVGSYLLSPKWQAVRAEYQRQRDPLHQFASQQTPEAQLQALQDKIRANPQNSEQWALLGEYYLWQNDYSNSLLAYRQALQLRGENAELYAALATVLYYQASQHMTAQTRAMIDKALALDSNEITALMLLASDAFMQANYAQAIELWQKVMDLNSPRINRTQLVESINMAKLLQRRSD
;
A
#
# COMPACT_ATOMS: atom_id res chain seq x y z
N MET A 1 -57.04 -32.07 3.08
CA MET A 1 -56.19 -30.92 3.44
C MET A 1 -55.33 -30.57 2.23
N LYS A 2 -55.62 -29.49 1.50
CA LYS A 2 -54.85 -29.06 0.30
C LYS A 2 -53.70 -28.16 0.76
N GLN A 3 -52.45 -28.57 0.50
CA GLN A 3 -51.31 -27.70 0.75
C GLN A 3 -51.34 -26.49 -0.21
N PRO A 4 -51.12 -25.25 0.27
CA PRO A 4 -51.07 -24.08 -0.60
C PRO A 4 -49.82 -24.15 -1.48
N LYS A 5 -50.00 -24.30 -2.79
CA LYS A 5 -48.93 -24.20 -3.78
C LYS A 5 -48.60 -22.72 -4.01
N VAL A 6 -47.55 -22.22 -3.39
CA VAL A 6 -47.05 -20.86 -3.65
C VAL A 6 -46.53 -20.82 -5.10
N PRO A 7 -46.97 -19.86 -5.95
CA PRO A 7 -46.51 -19.80 -7.32
C PRO A 7 -45.01 -19.45 -7.38
N VAL A 8 -44.23 -20.24 -8.11
CA VAL A 8 -42.75 -20.12 -8.20
C VAL A 8 -42.29 -18.69 -8.52
N LYS A 9 -43.05 -17.96 -9.35
CA LYS A 9 -42.79 -16.55 -9.70
C LYS A 9 -42.81 -15.60 -8.50
N MET A 10 -43.65 -15.88 -7.49
CA MET A 10 -43.75 -15.09 -6.26
C MET A 10 -42.57 -15.38 -5.32
N LEU A 11 -42.05 -16.61 -5.33
CA LEU A 11 -40.85 -16.97 -4.57
C LEU A 11 -39.59 -16.31 -5.17
N THR A 12 -39.49 -16.24 -6.50
CA THR A 12 -38.38 -15.57 -7.19
C THR A 12 -38.40 -14.06 -7.01
N THR A 13 -39.56 -13.41 -6.99
CA THR A 13 -39.63 -11.96 -6.74
C THR A 13 -39.27 -11.61 -5.29
N LEU A 14 -39.72 -12.42 -4.32
CA LEU A 14 -39.37 -12.24 -2.90
C LEU A 14 -37.88 -12.41 -2.63
N THR A 15 -37.24 -13.40 -3.26
CA THR A 15 -35.78 -13.62 -3.12
C THR A 15 -34.98 -12.48 -3.75
N ILE A 16 -35.38 -12.00 -4.93
CA ILE A 16 -34.76 -10.82 -5.55
C ILE A 16 -34.92 -9.60 -4.65
N LEU A 17 -36.12 -9.33 -4.14
CA LEU A 17 -36.38 -8.22 -3.23
C LEU A 17 -35.55 -8.32 -1.94
N MET A 18 -35.42 -9.54 -1.39
CA MET A 18 -34.60 -9.81 -0.21
C MET A 18 -33.12 -9.53 -0.47
N VAL A 19 -32.58 -9.97 -1.61
CA VAL A 19 -31.19 -9.67 -2.01
C VAL A 19 -30.99 -8.17 -2.19
N PHE A 20 -31.92 -7.47 -2.83
CA PHE A 20 -31.86 -6.00 -2.96
C PHE A 20 -31.91 -5.29 -1.60
N LEU A 21 -32.72 -5.76 -0.66
CA LEU A 21 -32.76 -5.24 0.71
C LEU A 21 -31.47 -5.51 1.48
N CYS A 22 -30.86 -6.69 1.33
CA CYS A 22 -29.57 -7.04 1.93
C CYS A 22 -28.42 -6.20 1.34
N VAL A 23 -28.37 -6.04 0.01
CA VAL A 23 -27.34 -5.22 -0.64
C VAL A 23 -27.54 -3.74 -0.32
N GLY A 24 -28.78 -3.25 -0.36
CA GLY A 24 -29.12 -1.88 0.02
C GLY A 24 -28.74 -1.56 1.46
N SER A 25 -29.11 -2.42 2.42
CA SER A 25 -28.73 -2.24 3.82
C SER A 25 -27.21 -2.30 4.05
N TYR A 26 -26.48 -3.15 3.32
CA TYR A 26 -25.02 -3.17 3.36
C TYR A 26 -24.39 -1.89 2.79
N LEU A 27 -24.90 -1.36 1.68
CA LEU A 27 -24.40 -0.14 1.05
C LEU A 27 -24.68 1.13 1.86
N LEU A 28 -25.78 1.16 2.63
CA LEU A 28 -26.05 2.25 3.58
C LEU A 28 -25.28 2.08 4.91
N SER A 29 -24.64 0.94 5.14
CA SER A 29 -23.93 0.70 6.40
C SER A 29 -22.60 1.49 6.49
N PRO A 30 -22.21 1.95 7.69
CA PRO A 30 -20.88 2.55 7.90
C PRO A 30 -19.72 1.62 7.54
N LYS A 31 -19.96 0.30 7.53
CA LYS A 31 -18.96 -0.71 7.15
C LYS A 31 -18.55 -0.56 5.68
N TRP A 32 -19.49 -0.23 4.79
CA TRP A 32 -19.17 0.00 3.38
C TRP A 32 -18.29 1.24 3.18
N GLN A 33 -18.48 2.28 3.99
CA GLN A 33 -17.59 3.45 3.97
C GLN A 33 -16.19 3.10 4.49
N ALA A 34 -16.09 2.34 5.57
CA ALA A 34 -14.80 1.88 6.12
C ALA A 34 -14.03 0.99 5.14
N VAL A 35 -14.70 0.04 4.47
CA VAL A 35 -14.08 -0.82 3.45
C VAL A 35 -13.56 -0.01 2.28
N ARG A 36 -14.30 1.00 1.81
CA ARG A 36 -13.84 1.88 0.74
C ARG A 36 -12.65 2.74 1.16
N ALA A 37 -12.67 3.27 2.38
CA ALA A 37 -11.56 4.03 2.93
C ALA A 37 -10.28 3.18 3.04
N GLU A 38 -10.40 1.95 3.54
CA GLU A 38 -9.28 1.01 3.63
C GLU A 38 -8.77 0.60 2.25
N TYR A 39 -9.66 0.33 1.30
CA TYR A 39 -9.28 0.04 -0.09
C TYR A 39 -8.52 1.21 -0.73
N GLN A 40 -8.94 2.45 -0.45
CA GLN A 40 -8.26 3.65 -0.93
C GLN A 40 -6.91 3.86 -0.24
N ARG A 41 -6.83 3.60 1.08
CA ARG A 41 -5.58 3.63 1.85
C ARG A 41 -4.55 2.63 1.30
N GLN A 42 -4.98 1.41 0.99
CA GLN A 42 -4.09 0.39 0.40
C GLN A 42 -3.59 0.79 -0.99
N ARG A 43 -4.42 1.49 -1.76
CA ARG A 43 -4.07 1.95 -3.10
C ARG A 43 -3.10 3.14 -3.08
N ASP A 44 -3.36 4.13 -2.25
CA ASP A 44 -2.56 5.34 -2.10
C ASP A 44 -2.52 5.78 -0.63
N PRO A 45 -1.53 5.27 0.15
CA PRO A 45 -1.44 5.53 1.58
C PRO A 45 -1.23 7.02 1.91
N LEU A 46 -0.54 7.75 1.04
CA LEU A 46 -0.19 9.15 1.28
C LEU A 46 -1.32 10.11 0.90
N HIS A 47 -2.33 9.65 0.14
CA HIS A 47 -3.48 10.46 -0.25
C HIS A 47 -4.21 11.09 0.94
N GLN A 48 -4.25 10.40 2.09
CA GLN A 48 -4.92 10.90 3.28
C GLN A 48 -4.34 12.22 3.81
N PHE A 49 -3.05 12.47 3.57
CA PHE A 49 -2.37 13.69 4.03
C PHE A 49 -2.56 14.87 3.08
N ALA A 50 -2.93 14.61 1.82
CA ALA A 50 -3.27 15.64 0.84
C ALA A 50 -4.66 16.28 1.07
N SER A 51 -5.31 16.01 2.21
CA SER A 51 -6.61 16.57 2.57
C SER A 51 -6.56 18.09 2.83
N GLN A 52 -7.73 18.76 2.89
CA GLN A 52 -7.81 20.21 3.16
C GLN A 52 -7.37 20.65 4.57
N GLN A 53 -7.03 19.71 5.46
CA GLN A 53 -6.53 20.05 6.79
C GLN A 53 -5.12 20.62 6.70
N THR A 54 -4.80 21.62 7.52
CA THR A 54 -3.44 22.17 7.58
C THR A 54 -2.47 21.09 8.07
N PRO A 55 -1.22 21.07 7.59
CA PRO A 55 -0.23 20.10 8.02
C PRO A 55 -0.06 20.02 9.54
N GLU A 56 -0.15 21.15 10.25
CA GLU A 56 0.00 21.23 11.70
C GLU A 56 -1.15 20.51 12.43
N ALA A 57 -2.39 20.67 11.96
CA ALA A 57 -3.54 20.00 12.54
C ALA A 57 -3.46 18.48 12.36
N GLN A 58 -2.98 18.02 11.20
CA GLN A 58 -2.76 16.60 10.94
C GLN A 58 -1.68 16.01 11.87
N LEU A 59 -0.55 16.70 12.01
CA LEU A 59 0.53 16.29 12.91
C LEU A 59 0.05 16.23 14.37
N GLN A 60 -0.67 17.26 14.82
CA GLN A 60 -1.21 17.29 16.19
C GLN A 60 -2.17 16.12 16.44
N ALA A 61 -3.07 15.83 15.50
CA ALA A 61 -4.00 14.71 15.62
C ALA A 61 -3.28 13.35 15.70
N LEU A 62 -2.21 13.15 14.92
CA LEU A 62 -1.38 11.95 15.00
C LEU A 62 -0.66 11.84 16.35
N GLN A 63 -0.07 12.94 16.82
CA GLN A 63 0.61 12.98 18.11
C GLN A 63 -0.35 12.71 19.28
N ASP A 64 -1.58 13.25 19.25
CA ASP A 64 -2.58 13.01 20.28
C ASP A 64 -3.02 11.55 20.32
N LYS A 65 -3.18 10.90 19.16
CA LYS A 65 -3.45 9.45 19.10
C LYS A 65 -2.30 8.62 19.69
N ILE A 66 -1.06 8.99 19.42
CA ILE A 66 0.12 8.33 19.99
C ILE A 66 0.19 8.56 21.50
N ARG A 67 -0.08 9.78 21.99
CA ARG A 67 -0.13 10.07 23.44
C ARG A 67 -1.20 9.24 24.14
N ALA A 68 -2.36 9.06 23.51
CA ALA A 68 -3.45 8.24 24.04
C ALA A 68 -3.09 6.75 24.09
N ASN A 69 -2.36 6.23 23.10
CA ASN A 69 -1.86 4.85 23.10
C ASN A 69 -0.43 4.74 22.52
N PRO A 70 0.61 4.92 23.37
CA PRO A 70 2.00 4.96 22.91
C PRO A 70 2.54 3.62 22.40
N GLN A 71 1.86 2.51 22.72
CA GLN A 71 2.29 1.16 22.34
C GLN A 71 1.67 0.70 21.01
N ASN A 72 0.86 1.54 20.36
CA ASN A 72 0.26 1.20 19.08
C ASN A 72 1.26 1.42 17.92
N SER A 73 1.86 0.34 17.44
CA SER A 73 2.81 0.38 16.32
C SER A 73 2.24 1.01 15.05
N GLU A 74 0.94 0.84 14.78
CA GLU A 74 0.30 1.39 13.58
C GLU A 74 0.24 2.93 13.63
N GLN A 75 0.03 3.53 14.80
CA GLN A 75 0.04 4.99 14.94
C GLN A 75 1.44 5.57 14.69
N TRP A 76 2.48 4.86 15.12
CA TRP A 76 3.86 5.21 14.81
C TRP A 76 4.19 5.06 13.32
N ALA A 77 3.66 4.02 12.66
CA ALA A 77 3.82 3.85 11.21
C ALA A 77 3.13 4.99 10.44
N LEU A 78 1.91 5.36 10.82
CA LEU A 78 1.19 6.50 10.25
C LEU A 78 1.93 7.83 10.44
N LEU A 79 2.56 8.04 11.60
CA LEU A 79 3.42 9.20 11.83
C LEU A 79 4.65 9.16 10.91
N GLY A 80 5.23 7.98 10.68
CA GLY A 80 6.31 7.76 9.72
C GLY A 80 5.90 8.10 8.28
N GLU A 81 4.72 7.65 7.85
CA GLU A 81 4.12 7.98 6.55
C GLU A 81 3.91 9.49 6.38
N TYR A 82 3.39 10.15 7.42
CA TYR A 82 3.20 11.60 7.43
C TYR A 82 4.51 12.36 7.25
N TYR A 83 5.55 12.00 8.00
CA TYR A 83 6.86 12.65 7.86
C TYR A 83 7.50 12.36 6.50
N LEU A 84 7.31 11.16 5.95
CA LEU A 84 7.76 10.84 4.59
C LEU A 84 7.06 11.73 3.56
N TRP A 85 5.74 11.95 3.68
CA TRP A 85 4.99 12.85 2.81
C TRP A 85 5.49 14.30 2.89
N GLN A 86 5.92 14.74 4.08
CA GLN A 86 6.55 16.04 4.29
C GLN A 86 8.04 16.11 3.86
N ASN A 87 8.59 15.02 3.32
CA ASN A 87 10.02 14.86 3.02
C ASN A 87 10.95 15.02 4.25
N ASP A 88 10.41 14.89 5.46
CA ASP A 88 11.17 14.87 6.71
C ASP A 88 11.64 13.44 6.99
N TYR A 89 12.66 13.03 6.24
CA TYR A 89 13.16 11.65 6.31
C TYR A 89 13.72 11.29 7.69
N SER A 90 14.31 12.25 8.40
CA SER A 90 14.88 12.05 9.73
C SER A 90 13.80 11.65 10.75
N ASN A 91 12.72 12.42 10.84
CA ASN A 91 11.62 12.10 11.74
C ASN A 91 10.83 10.88 11.28
N SER A 92 10.71 10.68 9.97
CA SER A 92 10.09 9.47 9.40
C SER A 92 10.81 8.19 9.84
N LEU A 93 12.15 8.16 9.76
CA LEU A 93 12.94 7.02 10.24
C LEU A 93 12.74 6.73 11.72
N LEU A 94 12.69 7.77 12.56
CA LEU A 94 12.46 7.60 14.00
C LEU A 94 11.09 6.97 14.27
N ALA A 95 10.04 7.47 13.62
CA ALA A 95 8.68 6.97 13.79
C ALA A 95 8.55 5.51 13.30
N TYR A 96 9.08 5.17 12.13
CA TYR A 96 9.06 3.78 11.64
C TYR A 96 9.90 2.82 12.47
N ARG A 97 11.05 3.26 13.01
CA ARG A 97 11.83 2.43 13.94
C ARG A 97 11.07 2.14 15.21
N GLN A 98 10.35 3.12 15.76
CA GLN A 98 9.49 2.92 16.91
C GLN A 98 8.33 1.96 16.59
N ALA A 99 7.71 2.11 15.41
CA ALA A 99 6.68 1.17 14.94
C ALA A 99 7.22 -0.27 14.86
N LEU A 100 8.42 -0.45 14.30
CA LEU A 100 9.08 -1.75 14.16
C LEU A 100 9.46 -2.32 15.53
N GLN A 101 9.93 -1.50 16.47
CA GLN A 101 10.25 -1.93 17.83
C GLN A 101 9.03 -2.47 18.57
N LEU A 102 7.87 -1.84 18.37
CA LEU A 102 6.61 -2.25 19.01
C LEU A 102 5.96 -3.46 18.32
N ARG A 103 6.05 -3.55 16.99
CA ARG A 103 5.43 -4.63 16.18
C ARG A 103 6.28 -5.90 16.13
N GLY A 104 7.60 -5.77 16.22
CA GLY A 104 8.55 -6.82 15.84
C GLY A 104 8.79 -6.85 14.32
N GLU A 105 9.51 -7.88 13.86
CA GLU A 105 9.87 -8.04 12.45
C GLU A 105 8.63 -8.02 11.54
N ASN A 106 8.62 -7.13 10.56
CA ASN A 106 7.48 -6.95 9.67
C ASN A 106 7.92 -6.44 8.30
N ALA A 107 7.49 -7.13 7.24
CA ALA A 107 7.91 -6.83 5.87
C ALA A 107 7.54 -5.41 5.43
N GLU A 108 6.32 -4.96 5.71
CA GLU A 108 5.83 -3.63 5.33
C GLU A 108 6.65 -2.52 6.00
N LEU A 109 6.96 -2.66 7.29
CA LEU A 109 7.76 -1.68 8.03
C LEU A 109 9.21 -1.64 7.55
N TYR A 110 9.81 -2.78 7.20
CA TYR A 110 11.13 -2.80 6.58
C TYR A 110 11.13 -2.14 5.20
N ALA A 111 10.09 -2.38 4.39
CA ALA A 111 9.98 -1.76 3.09
C ALA A 111 9.70 -0.25 3.18
N ALA A 112 8.94 0.20 4.18
CA ALA A 112 8.76 1.61 4.49
C ALA A 112 10.08 2.28 4.92
N LEU A 113 10.86 1.64 5.81
CA LEU A 113 12.20 2.12 6.18
C LEU A 113 13.13 2.19 4.96
N ALA A 114 13.11 1.18 4.09
CA ALA A 114 13.86 1.19 2.84
C ALA A 114 13.48 2.38 1.96
N THR A 115 12.18 2.67 1.85
CA THR A 115 11.65 3.80 1.08
C THR A 115 12.21 5.11 1.62
N VAL A 116 12.11 5.35 2.93
CA VAL A 116 12.63 6.57 3.55
C VAL A 116 14.14 6.72 3.33
N LEU A 117 14.92 5.65 3.52
CA LEU A 117 16.37 5.66 3.29
C LEU A 117 16.72 5.95 1.82
N TYR A 118 15.96 5.38 0.88
CA TYR A 118 16.15 5.61 -0.55
C TYR A 118 15.91 7.07 -0.93
N TYR A 119 14.80 7.66 -0.48
CA TYR A 119 14.51 9.08 -0.73
C TYR A 119 15.49 10.02 -0.03
N GLN A 120 15.90 9.70 1.20
CA GLN A 120 16.94 10.44 1.91
C GLN A 120 18.27 10.45 1.14
N ALA A 121 18.59 9.35 0.47
CA ALA A 121 19.76 9.21 -0.40
C ALA A 121 19.53 9.75 -1.83
N SER A 122 18.55 10.65 -2.01
CA SER A 122 18.20 11.22 -3.32
C SER A 122 17.91 10.17 -4.39
N GLN A 123 17.23 9.09 -4.00
CA GLN A 123 16.87 7.97 -4.87
C GLN A 123 18.08 7.20 -5.42
N HIS A 124 19.16 7.15 -4.65
CA HIS A 124 20.27 6.24 -4.89
C HIS A 124 20.22 5.06 -3.93
N MET A 125 20.46 3.86 -4.46
CA MET A 125 20.54 2.66 -3.64
C MET A 125 21.77 2.71 -2.72
N THR A 126 21.55 2.55 -1.43
CA THR A 126 22.60 2.45 -0.42
C THR A 126 22.64 1.06 0.21
N ALA A 127 23.74 0.72 0.89
CA ALA A 127 23.82 -0.52 1.65
C ALA A 127 22.72 -0.63 2.73
N GLN A 128 22.36 0.49 3.36
CA GLN A 128 21.28 0.50 4.37
C GLN A 128 19.91 0.27 3.74
N THR A 129 19.64 0.93 2.61
CA THR A 129 18.40 0.71 1.84
C THR A 129 18.27 -0.76 1.43
N ARG A 130 19.33 -1.32 0.83
CA ARG A 130 19.36 -2.72 0.40
C ARG A 130 19.15 -3.68 1.56
N ALA A 131 19.81 -3.46 2.69
CA ALA A 131 19.61 -4.29 3.87
C ALA A 131 18.16 -4.29 4.38
N MET A 132 17.44 -3.17 4.29
CA MET A 132 16.02 -3.12 4.68
C MET A 132 15.12 -3.83 3.65
N ILE A 133 15.42 -3.68 2.36
CA ILE A 133 14.74 -4.43 1.28
C ILE A 133 14.92 -5.93 1.48
N ASP A 134 16.14 -6.39 1.73
CA ASP A 134 16.45 -7.81 1.90
C ASP A 134 15.70 -8.40 3.10
N LYS A 135 15.60 -7.65 4.20
CA LYS A 135 14.78 -8.05 5.37
C LYS A 135 13.28 -8.10 5.04
N ALA A 136 12.78 -7.13 4.28
CA ALA A 136 11.38 -7.14 3.85
C ALA A 136 11.08 -8.38 3.01
N LEU A 137 11.91 -8.67 2.02
CA LEU A 137 11.73 -9.80 1.09
C LEU A 137 12.01 -11.16 1.73
N ALA A 138 12.81 -11.23 2.79
CA ALA A 138 12.99 -12.44 3.57
C ALA A 138 11.72 -12.83 4.35
N LEU A 139 10.93 -11.84 4.79
CA LEU A 139 9.67 -12.05 5.49
C LEU A 139 8.49 -12.22 4.54
N ASP A 140 8.46 -11.42 3.47
CA ASP A 140 7.48 -11.52 2.39
C ASP A 140 8.17 -11.31 1.03
N SER A 141 8.42 -12.42 0.34
CA SER A 141 9.04 -12.41 -0.98
C SER A 141 8.24 -11.65 -2.06
N ASN A 142 6.98 -11.32 -1.78
CA ASN A 142 6.07 -10.60 -2.67
C ASN A 142 5.78 -9.17 -2.17
N GLU A 143 6.55 -8.65 -1.20
CA GLU A 143 6.35 -7.30 -0.72
C GLU A 143 6.59 -6.29 -1.86
N ILE A 144 5.50 -5.62 -2.23
CA ILE A 144 5.41 -4.84 -3.47
C ILE A 144 6.34 -3.62 -3.44
N THR A 145 6.45 -2.94 -2.30
CA THR A 145 7.25 -1.72 -2.18
C THR A 145 8.73 -2.02 -2.40
N ALA A 146 9.24 -3.09 -1.79
CA ALA A 146 10.60 -3.58 -1.88
C ALA A 146 10.93 -4.05 -3.30
N LEU A 147 10.03 -4.82 -3.93
CA LEU A 147 10.18 -5.22 -5.34
C LEU A 147 10.22 -4.01 -6.27
N MET A 148 9.36 -3.00 -6.05
CA MET A 148 9.34 -1.78 -6.86
C MET A 148 10.62 -0.95 -6.68
N LEU A 149 11.15 -0.82 -5.46
CA LEU A 149 12.43 -0.14 -5.20
C LEU A 149 13.59 -0.84 -5.90
N LEU A 150 13.64 -2.18 -5.86
CA LEU A 150 14.67 -2.95 -6.58
C LEU A 150 14.54 -2.79 -8.10
N ALA A 151 13.32 -2.80 -8.64
CA ALA A 151 13.10 -2.66 -10.08
C ALA A 151 13.53 -1.28 -10.57
N SER A 152 13.21 -0.22 -9.82
CA SER A 152 13.67 1.15 -10.11
C SER A 152 15.20 1.27 -10.04
N ASP A 153 15.84 0.70 -9.01
CA ASP A 153 17.31 0.69 -8.90
C ASP A 153 17.96 -0.05 -10.08
N ALA A 154 17.47 -1.24 -10.42
CA ALA A 154 17.95 -2.01 -11.56
C ALA A 154 17.81 -1.23 -12.88
N PHE A 155 16.68 -0.54 -13.08
CA PHE A 155 16.47 0.30 -14.26
C PHE A 155 17.48 1.46 -14.32
N MET A 156 17.70 2.15 -13.21
CA MET A 156 18.65 3.28 -13.13
C MET A 156 20.10 2.83 -13.36
N GLN A 157 20.45 1.60 -12.99
CA GLN A 157 21.76 1.00 -13.25
C GLN A 157 21.88 0.36 -14.65
N ALA A 158 20.92 0.59 -15.54
CA ALA A 158 20.83 -0.01 -16.87
C ALA A 158 20.75 -1.56 -16.89
N ASN A 159 20.45 -2.18 -15.75
CA ASN A 159 20.16 -3.61 -15.63
C ASN A 159 18.71 -3.90 -16.06
N TYR A 160 18.38 -3.55 -17.31
CA TYR A 160 17.00 -3.55 -17.81
C TYR A 160 16.34 -4.94 -17.74
N ALA A 161 17.10 -6.01 -17.95
CA ALA A 161 16.59 -7.38 -17.83
C ALA A 161 16.03 -7.66 -16.43
N GLN A 162 16.77 -7.28 -15.39
CA GLN A 162 16.35 -7.46 -14.00
C GLN A 162 15.16 -6.56 -13.64
N ALA A 163 15.16 -5.31 -14.12
CA ALA A 163 14.03 -4.40 -13.92
C ALA A 163 12.73 -4.97 -14.52
N ILE A 164 12.80 -5.51 -15.74
CA ILE A 164 11.65 -6.16 -16.41
C ILE A 164 11.15 -7.36 -15.61
N GLU A 165 12.05 -8.23 -15.13
CA GLU A 165 11.68 -9.41 -14.35
C GLU A 165 10.95 -9.02 -13.05
N LEU A 166 11.48 -8.04 -12.31
CA LEU A 166 10.89 -7.56 -11.07
C LEU A 166 9.53 -6.89 -11.30
N TRP A 167 9.40 -6.04 -12.32
CA TRP A 167 8.11 -5.45 -12.67
C TRP A 167 7.11 -6.49 -13.15
N GLN A 168 7.53 -7.52 -13.90
CA GLN A 168 6.64 -8.60 -14.29
C GLN A 168 6.14 -9.37 -13.06
N LYS A 169 7.04 -9.68 -12.11
CA LYS A 169 6.67 -10.28 -10.83
C LYS A 169 5.62 -9.44 -10.11
N VAL A 170 5.82 -8.12 -9.99
CA VAL A 170 4.85 -7.20 -9.38
C VAL A 170 3.52 -7.18 -10.12
N MET A 171 3.53 -7.27 -11.46
CA MET A 171 2.33 -7.32 -12.29
C MET A 171 1.49 -8.57 -12.01
N ASP A 172 2.16 -9.70 -11.84
CA ASP A 172 1.54 -11.01 -11.63
C ASP A 172 0.85 -11.11 -10.24
N LEU A 173 1.28 -10.28 -9.27
CA LEU A 173 0.63 -10.18 -7.96
C LEU A 173 -0.80 -9.59 -8.02
N ASN A 174 -1.19 -8.94 -9.13
CA ASN A 174 -2.54 -8.42 -9.35
C ASN A 174 -3.05 -7.50 -8.21
N SER A 175 -2.15 -6.76 -7.56
CA SER A 175 -2.49 -5.91 -6.42
C SER A 175 -3.18 -4.61 -6.85
N PRO A 176 -4.23 -4.16 -6.15
CA PRO A 176 -4.90 -2.89 -6.42
C PRO A 176 -4.00 -1.67 -6.15
N ARG A 177 -2.89 -1.86 -5.42
CA ARG A 177 -1.87 -0.83 -5.16
C ARG A 177 -1.07 -0.46 -6.40
N ILE A 178 -1.04 -1.32 -7.41
CA ILE A 178 -0.23 -1.14 -8.60
C ILE A 178 -1.07 -0.54 -9.73
N ASN A 179 -0.59 0.58 -10.26
CA ASN A 179 -1.06 1.08 -11.54
C ASN A 179 -0.47 0.23 -12.67
N ARG A 180 -1.24 -0.75 -13.17
CA ARG A 180 -0.78 -1.67 -14.21
C ARG A 180 -0.37 -0.97 -15.49
N THR A 181 -1.05 0.12 -15.86
CA THR A 181 -0.70 0.88 -17.07
C THR A 181 0.71 1.45 -16.94
N GLN A 182 1.01 2.08 -15.81
CA GLN A 182 2.33 2.61 -15.52
C GLN A 182 3.40 1.50 -15.52
N LEU A 183 3.08 0.34 -14.95
CA LEU A 183 4.01 -0.80 -14.92
C LEU A 183 4.30 -1.35 -16.32
N VAL A 184 3.28 -1.46 -17.18
CA VAL A 184 3.44 -1.85 -18.59
C VAL A 184 4.31 -0.84 -19.33
N GLU A 185 4.10 0.47 -19.11
CA GLU A 185 4.92 1.52 -19.69
C GLU A 185 6.38 1.42 -19.24
N SER A 186 6.64 1.20 -17.95
CA SER A 186 7.99 0.99 -17.41
C SER A 186 8.68 -0.21 -18.05
N ILE A 187 7.99 -1.35 -18.17
CA ILE A 187 8.51 -2.55 -18.83
C ILE A 187 8.84 -2.29 -20.30
N ASN A 188 7.94 -1.63 -21.04
CA ASN A 188 8.15 -1.32 -22.44
C ASN A 188 9.33 -0.36 -22.65
N MET A 189 9.49 0.61 -21.76
CA MET A 189 10.63 1.52 -21.77
C MET A 189 11.94 0.77 -21.53
N ALA A 190 12.01 -0.11 -20.52
CA ALA A 190 13.19 -0.93 -20.30
C ALA A 190 13.54 -1.82 -21.49
N LYS A 191 12.54 -2.46 -22.12
CA LYS A 191 12.76 -3.26 -23.34
C LYS A 191 13.31 -2.42 -24.48
N LEU A 192 12.84 -1.18 -24.64
CA LEU A 192 13.35 -0.27 -25.66
C LEU A 192 14.81 0.09 -25.41
N LEU A 193 15.17 0.43 -24.17
CA LEU A 193 16.54 0.81 -23.80
C LEU A 193 17.50 -0.38 -23.89
N GLN A 194 17.08 -1.57 -23.48
CA GLN A 194 17.86 -2.80 -23.61
C GLN A 194 18.26 -3.07 -25.07
N ARG A 195 17.29 -2.99 -25.99
CA ARG A 195 17.55 -3.17 -27.43
C ARG A 195 18.48 -2.12 -28.04
N ARG A 196 18.65 -0.96 -27.39
CA ARG A 196 19.54 0.11 -27.84
C ARG A 196 20.95 -0.02 -27.26
N SER A 197 21.10 -0.76 -26.16
CA SER A 197 22.39 -1.05 -25.54
C SER A 197 23.06 -2.32 -26.08
N ASP A 198 22.31 -3.17 -26.77
CA ASP A 198 22.77 -4.36 -27.50
C ASP A 198 23.26 -3.97 -28.91
#